data_AF-A0ABD3WLM4-F1
#
_entry.id   AF-A0ABD3WLM4-F1
#
_cell.length_a   1.000
_cell.length_b   1.000
_cell.length_c   1.000
_cell.angle_alpha   90.00
_cell.angle_beta   90.00
_cell.angle_gamma   90.00
#
_symmetry.space_group_name_H-M   'P 1'
#
loop_
_entity.id
_entity.type
_entity.pdbx_description
1 polymer ?
#
loop_
_entity_poly.entity_id
_entity_poly.type
_entity_poly.pdbx_seq_one_letter_code
_entity_poly.pdbx_strand_id
1 'polypeptide(L)'
;MFSFTEGIGDMTLAYQCFRLTLANNNDHPEAYNNLGVLELRKGHVDMARAFFQAAYVIAPHMYEPHYNWAALSDQLGDLQSSYNAAKRSVDAFPNHVDSKELLKQLKHHFSLL
;
A
#
# COMPACT_ATOMS: atom_id res chain seq x y z
N MET A 1 -27.17 17.47 -4.77
CA MET A 1 -26.00 17.35 -5.67
C MET A 1 -24.78 17.93 -4.95
N PHE A 2 -24.31 17.29 -3.88
CA PHE A 2 -23.18 17.76 -3.06
C PHE A 2 -22.49 16.55 -2.43
N SER A 3 -21.54 15.93 -3.13
CA SER A 3 -20.61 14.96 -2.50
C SER A 3 -19.31 14.71 -3.28
N PHE A 4 -19.07 15.35 -4.44
CA PHE A 4 -17.85 15.08 -5.22
C PHE A 4 -16.67 15.99 -4.85
N THR A 5 -16.94 17.20 -4.33
CA THR A 5 -15.90 18.19 -4.04
C THR A 5 -15.28 18.04 -2.66
N GLU A 6 -16.03 17.57 -1.66
CA GLU A 6 -15.53 17.42 -0.28
C GLU A 6 -14.41 16.37 -0.21
N GLY A 7 -14.60 15.20 -0.84
CA GLY A 7 -13.58 14.15 -0.87
C GLY A 7 -12.30 14.54 -1.60
N ILE A 8 -12.37 15.38 -2.65
CA ILE A 8 -11.19 15.84 -3.39
C ILE A 8 -10.42 16.92 -2.59
N GLY A 9 -11.15 17.80 -1.90
CA GLY A 9 -10.57 18.79 -0.99
C GLY A 9 -9.80 18.14 0.15
N ASP A 10 -10.40 17.11 0.78
CA ASP A 10 -9.81 16.39 1.90
C ASP A 10 -8.57 15.59 1.50
N MET A 11 -8.58 14.94 0.33
CA MET A 11 -7.41 14.23 -0.19
C MET A 11 -6.23 15.15 -0.49
N THR A 12 -6.50 16.38 -0.95
CA THR A 12 -5.46 17.37 -1.23
C THR A 12 -4.84 17.89 0.06
N LEU A 13 -5.65 18.17 1.08
CA LEU A 13 -5.17 18.58 2.40
C LEU A 13 -4.37 17.46 3.08
N ALA A 14 -4.89 16.23 3.07
CA ALA A 14 -4.18 15.07 3.63
C ALA A 14 -2.82 14.87 2.98
N TYR A 15 -2.74 15.01 1.65
CA TYR A 15 -1.48 14.94 0.92
C TYR A 15 -0.47 15.99 1.38
N GLN A 16 -0.90 17.24 1.57
CA GLN A 16 -0.04 18.30 2.07
C GLN A 16 0.43 18.03 3.50
N CYS A 17 -0.47 17.56 4.38
CA CYS A 17 -0.13 17.19 5.74
C CYS A 17 0.95 16.09 5.78
N PHE A 18 0.78 14.99 5.05
CA PHE A 18 1.79 13.93 5.03
C PHE A 18 3.12 14.39 4.42
N ARG A 19 3.11 15.27 3.42
CA ARG A 19 4.35 15.86 2.89
C ARG A 19 5.05 16.77 3.90
N LEU A 20 4.30 17.55 4.68
CA LEU A 20 4.87 18.36 5.76
C LEU A 20 5.43 17.47 6.88
N THR A 21 4.74 16.39 7.22
CA THR A 21 5.22 15.37 8.15
C THR A 21 6.56 14.82 7.69
N LEU A 22 6.66 14.41 6.42
CA LEU A 22 7.93 13.93 5.86
C LEU A 22 9.01 15.01 5.85
N ALA A 23 8.66 16.26 5.52
CA ALA A 23 9.63 17.36 5.54
C ALA A 23 10.20 17.64 6.94
N ASN A 24 9.46 17.32 8.01
CA ASN A 24 9.91 17.47 9.39
C ASN A 24 10.60 16.21 9.92
N ASN A 25 10.05 15.04 9.58
CA ASN A 25 10.57 13.73 9.92
C ASN A 25 10.53 12.81 8.69
N ASN A 26 11.69 12.63 8.05
CA ASN A 26 11.85 11.75 6.90
C ASN A 26 11.68 10.26 7.24
N ASP A 27 11.64 9.89 8.52
CA ASP A 27 11.55 8.51 9.01
C ASP A 27 10.15 8.20 9.54
N HIS A 28 9.13 8.43 8.71
CA HIS A 28 7.73 8.19 9.06
C HIS A 28 7.05 7.25 8.06
N PRO A 29 7.04 5.94 8.32
CA PRO A 29 6.56 4.92 7.38
C PRO A 29 5.06 5.03 7.10
N GLU A 30 4.25 5.40 8.10
CA GLU A 30 2.81 5.60 7.95
C GLU A 30 2.50 6.76 7.00
N ALA A 31 3.31 7.83 7.03
CA ALA A 31 3.15 8.97 6.13
C ALA A 31 3.43 8.56 4.68
N TYR A 32 4.50 7.77 4.45
CA TYR A 32 4.78 7.19 3.14
C TYR A 32 3.66 6.24 2.69
N ASN A 33 3.17 5.36 3.55
CA ASN A 33 2.07 4.46 3.23
C ASN A 33 0.80 5.23 2.82
N ASN A 34 0.43 6.26 3.58
CA ASN A 34 -0.76 7.05 3.30
C ASN A 34 -0.61 7.88 2.01
N LEU A 35 0.59 8.42 1.73
CA LEU A 35 0.87 9.06 0.44
C LEU A 35 0.74 8.06 -0.72
N GLY A 36 1.21 6.82 -0.54
CA GLY A 36 1.03 5.75 -1.52
C GLY A 36 -0.44 5.48 -1.83
N VAL A 37 -1.28 5.36 -0.79
CA VAL A 37 -2.74 5.19 -0.95
C VAL A 37 -3.38 6.38 -1.67
N LEU A 38 -2.97 7.60 -1.35
CA LEU A 38 -3.49 8.82 -1.99
C LEU A 38 -3.09 8.91 -3.47
N GLU A 39 -1.85 8.54 -3.82
CA GLU A 39 -1.41 8.50 -5.22
C GLU A 39 -2.14 7.41 -6.01
N LEU A 40 -2.40 6.26 -5.38
CA LEU A 40 -3.22 5.19 -5.95
C LEU A 40 -4.63 5.67 -6.30
N ARG A 41 -5.27 6.44 -5.40
CA ARG A 41 -6.59 7.04 -5.64
C ARG A 41 -6.58 8.08 -6.79
N LYS A 42 -5.43 8.71 -7.03
CA LYS A 42 -5.21 9.61 -8.18
C LYS A 42 -4.89 8.86 -9.47
N GLY A 43 -4.69 7.55 -9.42
CA GLY A 43 -4.29 6.73 -10.57
C GLY A 43 -2.78 6.69 -10.83
N HIS A 44 -1.96 7.31 -9.97
CA HIS A 44 -0.50 7.32 -10.11
C HIS A 44 0.13 6.07 -9.50
N VAL A 45 -0.05 4.93 -10.18
CA VAL A 45 0.38 3.60 -9.73
C VAL A 45 1.89 3.53 -9.42
N ASP A 46 2.74 4.11 -10.27
CA ASP A 46 4.19 4.05 -10.07
C ASP A 46 4.66 4.85 -8.85
N MET A 47 4.02 6.00 -8.60
CA MET A 47 4.28 6.80 -7.39
C MET A 47 3.81 6.07 -6.13
N ALA A 48 2.64 5.43 -6.19
CA ALA A 48 2.14 4.61 -5.08
C ALA A 48 3.13 3.49 -4.72
N ARG A 49 3.66 2.79 -5.74
CA ARG A 49 4.67 1.74 -5.56
C ARG A 49 5.93 2.29 -4.88
N ALA A 50 6.45 3.42 -5.34
CA ALA A 50 7.64 4.05 -4.75
C ALA A 50 7.41 4.43 -3.27
N PHE A 51 6.22 4.92 -2.93
CA PHE A 51 5.88 5.26 -1.56
C PHE A 51 5.72 4.03 -0.65
N PHE A 52 5.08 2.95 -1.12
CA PHE A 52 5.03 1.69 -0.35
C PHE A 52 6.43 1.08 -0.16
N GLN A 53 7.29 1.19 -1.18
CA GLN A 53 8.70 0.78 -1.07
C GLN A 53 9.45 1.56 0.01
N ALA A 54 9.31 2.89 0.03
CA ALA A 54 9.93 3.72 1.05
C ALA A 54 9.45 3.37 2.47
N ALA A 55 8.12 3.21 2.65
CA ALA A 55 7.54 2.80 3.93
C ALA A 55 8.09 1.45 4.41
N TYR A 56 8.22 0.47 3.49
CA TYR A 56 8.79 -0.84 3.78
C TYR A 56 10.25 -0.76 4.25
N VAL A 57 11.09 0.06 3.58
CA VAL A 57 12.52 0.18 3.93
C VAL A 57 12.69 0.74 5.33
N ILE A 58 11.83 1.68 5.71
CA ILE A 58 11.84 2.33 7.03
C ILE A 58 11.30 1.40 8.12
N ALA A 59 10.15 0.77 7.90
CA ALA A 59 9.53 -0.13 8.86
C ALA A 59 9.20 -1.49 8.25
N PRO A 60 10.18 -2.42 8.21
CA PRO A 60 9.96 -3.77 7.69
C PRO A 60 8.90 -4.57 8.45
N HIS A 61 8.66 -4.21 9.72
CA HIS A 61 7.71 -4.83 10.64
C HIS A 61 6.26 -4.33 10.45
N MET A 62 6.06 -3.24 9.69
CA MET A 62 4.74 -2.70 9.40
C MET A 62 4.11 -3.51 8.25
N TYR A 63 2.92 -4.07 8.46
CA TYR A 63 2.32 -4.99 7.49
C TYR A 63 1.56 -4.26 6.38
N GLU A 64 1.11 -3.03 6.63
CA GLU A 64 0.24 -2.23 5.78
C GLU A 64 0.89 -1.87 4.44
N PRO A 65 2.16 -1.40 4.38
CA PRO A 65 2.83 -1.14 3.09
C PRO A 65 2.98 -2.41 2.25
N HIS A 66 3.26 -3.55 2.89
CA HIS A 66 3.37 -4.85 2.22
C HIS A 66 2.02 -5.31 1.68
N TYR A 67 0.95 -5.18 2.45
CA TYR A 67 -0.40 -5.52 2.01
C TYR A 67 -0.86 -4.61 0.85
N ASN A 68 -0.65 -3.30 0.98
CA ASN A 68 -1.04 -2.33 -0.05
C ASN A 68 -0.27 -2.53 -1.35
N TRP A 69 1.03 -2.85 -1.27
CA TRP A 69 1.79 -3.30 -2.44
C TRP A 69 1.17 -4.56 -3.03
N ALA A 70 0.92 -5.58 -2.21
CA ALA A 70 0.42 -6.87 -2.67
C ALA A 70 -0.91 -6.69 -3.43
N ALA A 71 -1.87 -5.99 -2.83
CA ALA A 71 -3.15 -5.68 -3.44
C ALA A 71 -2.98 -4.90 -4.77
N LEU A 72 -2.09 -3.90 -4.81
CA LEU A 72 -1.80 -3.16 -6.05
C LEU A 72 -1.19 -4.07 -7.13
N SER A 73 -0.25 -4.94 -6.77
CA SER A 73 0.41 -5.83 -7.73
C SER A 73 -0.53 -6.89 -8.26
N ASP A 74 -1.43 -7.40 -7.41
CA ASP A 74 -2.50 -8.32 -7.80
C ASP A 74 -3.42 -7.67 -8.84
N GLN A 75 -3.85 -6.42 -8.59
CA GLN A 75 -4.66 -5.63 -9.53
C GLN A 75 -3.96 -5.39 -10.88
N LEU A 76 -2.63 -5.26 -10.89
CA LEU A 76 -1.84 -5.10 -12.11
C LEU A 76 -1.53 -6.42 -12.82
N GLY A 77 -1.89 -7.57 -12.24
CA GLY A 77 -1.56 -8.90 -12.75
C GLY A 77 -0.11 -9.34 -12.50
N ASP A 78 0.67 -8.58 -11.72
CA ASP A 78 2.00 -9.00 -11.27
C ASP A 78 1.87 -9.90 -10.04
N LEU A 79 1.41 -11.13 -10.30
CA LEU A 79 1.14 -12.13 -9.27
C LEU A 79 2.40 -12.51 -8.48
N GLN A 80 3.57 -12.44 -9.11
CA GLN A 80 4.84 -12.77 -8.46
C GLN A 80 5.21 -11.74 -7.40
N SER A 81 5.15 -10.45 -7.74
CA SER A 81 5.37 -9.37 -6.78
C SER A 81 4.29 -9.36 -5.70
N SER A 82 3.04 -9.61 -6.09
CA SER A 82 1.91 -9.71 -5.16
C SER A 82 2.15 -10.79 -4.10
N TYR A 83 2.55 -11.98 -4.53
CA TYR A 83 2.85 -13.10 -3.62
C TYR A 83 3.95 -12.78 -2.62
N ASN A 84 5.05 -12.20 -3.10
CA ASN A 84 6.19 -11.85 -2.26
C ASN A 84 5.80 -10.79 -1.22
N ALA A 85 5.02 -9.79 -1.61
CA ALA A 85 4.55 -8.74 -0.72
C ALA A 85 3.50 -9.27 0.29
N ALA A 86 2.53 -10.08 -0.16
CA ALA A 86 1.53 -10.69 0.71
C ALA A 86 2.19 -11.60 1.76
N LYS A 87 3.18 -12.40 1.36
CA LYS A 87 3.98 -13.22 2.27
C LYS A 87 4.66 -12.37 3.35
N ARG A 88 5.33 -11.28 2.97
CA ARG A 88 5.97 -10.36 3.93
C ARG A 88 4.97 -9.69 4.86
N SER A 89 3.79 -9.34 4.36
CA SER A 89 2.71 -8.80 5.18
C SER A 89 2.22 -9.80 6.24
N VAL A 90 2.07 -11.08 5.87
CA VAL A 90 1.73 -12.16 6.81
C VAL A 90 2.88 -12.43 7.79
N ASP A 91 4.13 -12.37 7.35
CA ASP A 91 5.29 -12.54 8.23
C ASP A 91 5.40 -11.40 9.25
N ALA A 92 5.09 -10.16 8.83
CA ALA A 92 5.08 -8.97 9.68
C ALA A 92 3.90 -8.97 10.67
N PHE A 93 2.70 -9.31 10.20
CA PHE A 93 1.51 -9.44 11.03
C PHE A 93 0.72 -10.72 10.71
N PRO A 94 1.03 -11.83 11.40
CA PRO A 94 0.41 -13.12 11.16
C PRO A 94 -1.08 -13.20 11.48
N ASN A 95 -1.72 -12.14 11.98
CA ASN A 95 -3.16 -12.11 12.24
C ASN A 95 -3.93 -11.27 11.21
N HIS A 96 -3.25 -10.66 10.22
CA HIS A 96 -3.93 -9.93 9.16
C HIS A 96 -4.74 -10.87 8.27
N VAL A 97 -6.07 -10.74 8.29
CA VAL A 97 -6.98 -11.63 7.55
C VAL A 97 -6.83 -11.43 6.04
N ASP A 98 -6.84 -10.19 5.57
CA ASP A 98 -6.81 -9.90 4.13
C ASP A 98 -5.50 -10.35 3.47
N SER A 99 -4.36 -10.18 4.15
CA SER A 99 -3.07 -10.68 3.62
C SER A 99 -3.03 -12.20 3.53
N LYS A 100 -3.65 -12.91 4.48
CA LYS A 100 -3.74 -14.38 4.43
C LYS A 100 -4.64 -14.85 3.29
N GLU A 101 -5.80 -14.23 3.13
CA GLU A 101 -6.73 -14.57 2.06
C GLU A 101 -6.11 -14.30 0.69
N LEU A 102 -5.48 -13.13 0.50
CA LEU A 102 -4.76 -12.81 -0.73
C LEU A 102 -3.63 -13.83 -0.99
N LEU A 103 -2.81 -14.15 0.02
CA LEU A 103 -1.75 -15.14 -0.11
C LEU A 103 -2.30 -16.53 -0.47
N LYS A 104 -3.44 -16.93 0.08
CA LYS A 104 -4.10 -18.20 -0.22
C LYS A 104 -4.64 -18.24 -1.65
N GLN A 105 -5.26 -17.15 -2.10
CA GLN A 105 -5.73 -17.00 -3.48
C GLN A 105 -4.56 -17.11 -4.47
N LEU A 106 -3.47 -16.40 -4.22
CA LEU A 106 -2.26 -16.45 -5.06
C LEU A 106 -1.65 -17.85 -5.09
N LYS A 107 -1.54 -18.53 -3.94
CA LYS A 107 -1.07 -19.93 -3.88
C LYS A 107 -1.95 -20.86 -4.70
N HIS A 108 -3.26 -20.69 -4.61
CA HIS A 108 -4.19 -21.49 -5.40
C HIS A 108 -4.01 -21.23 -6.91
N HIS A 109 -3.89 -19.97 -7.30
CA HIS A 109 -3.64 -19.59 -8.70
C HIS A 109 -2.36 -20.24 -9.23
N PHE A 110 -1.25 -20.20 -8.49
CA PHE A 110 -0.01 -20.86 -8.90
C PHE A 110 -0.07 -22.38 -8.94
N SER A 111 -0.97 -23.00 -8.16
CA SER A 111 -1.15 -24.47 -8.17
C SER A 111 -1.96 -24.99 -9.36
N LEU A 112 -2.66 -24.10 -10.07
CA LEU A 112 -3.50 -24.43 -11.22
C LEU A 112 -2.79 -24.20 -12.58
N LEU A 113 -1.58 -23.64 -12.55
CA LEU A 113 -0.71 -23.43 -13.72
C LEU A 113 0.25 -24.62 -13.87
#